data_AF-A0A7Y0HHI7-F1
#
_entry.id   AF-A0A7Y0HHI7-F1
#
_cell.length_a   1.000
_cell.length_b   1.000
_cell.length_c   1.000
_cell.angle_alpha   90.00
_cell.angle_beta   90.00
_cell.angle_gamma   90.00
#
_symmetry.space_group_name_H-M   'P 1'
#
loop_
_entity.id
_entity.type
_entity.pdbx_description
1 polymer ?
#
loop_
_entity_poly.entity_id
_entity_poly.type
_entity_poly.pdbx_seq_one_letter_code
_entity_poly.pdbx_strand_id
1 'polypeptide(L)'
;MTDDPALWSAIVIGALGTFVWRFLGVTIASRVRADSPLFVWIGCVAYAMVAGLMARVLLMPGGDIDLVSMGWRAAAFLVGFVTWFLTRKSVPLGLLGGVGAYAGIVAAGL
;
A
#
# COMPACT_ATOMS: atom_id res chain seq x y z
N MET A 1 -16.57 3.75 -26.57
CA MET A 1 -15.28 3.79 -25.85
C MET A 1 -15.10 2.58 -24.90
N THR A 2 -15.88 1.50 -25.04
CA THR A 2 -15.79 0.29 -24.19
C THR A 2 -15.58 -0.99 -25.00
N ASP A 3 -15.59 -0.91 -26.33
CA ASP A 3 -15.51 -2.05 -27.24
C ASP A 3 -14.18 -2.11 -27.99
N ASP A 4 -13.21 -1.27 -27.62
CA ASP A 4 -11.87 -1.31 -28.18
C ASP A 4 -11.15 -2.57 -27.69
N PRO A 5 -10.87 -3.58 -28.55
CA PRO A 5 -10.16 -4.79 -28.14
C PRO A 5 -8.75 -4.49 -27.61
N ALA A 6 -8.23 -3.30 -27.93
CA ALA A 6 -6.99 -2.74 -27.37
C ALA A 6 -7.06 -2.49 -25.86
N LEU A 7 -8.22 -2.15 -25.29
CA LEU A 7 -8.36 -1.93 -23.85
C LEU A 7 -8.26 -3.24 -23.07
N TRP A 8 -8.95 -4.27 -23.56
CA TRP A 8 -8.90 -5.60 -22.96
C TRP A 8 -7.50 -6.22 -23.01
N SER A 9 -6.79 -6.05 -24.14
CA SER A 9 -5.42 -6.53 -24.26
C SER A 9 -4.46 -5.76 -23.35
N ALA A 10 -4.62 -4.43 -23.20
CA ALA A 10 -3.82 -3.63 -22.28
C ALA A 10 -3.98 -4.09 -20.82
N ILE A 11 -5.22 -4.39 -20.40
CA ILE A 11 -5.50 -4.91 -19.05
C ILE A 11 -4.82 -6.27 -18.86
N VAL A 12 -4.94 -7.18 -19.82
CA VAL A 12 -4.33 -8.52 -19.73
C VAL A 12 -2.80 -8.43 -19.68
N ILE A 13 -2.19 -7.59 -20.52
CA ILE A 13 -0.74 -7.39 -20.54
C ILE A 13 -0.26 -6.78 -19.22
N GLY A 14 -0.97 -5.77 -18.69
CA GLY A 14 -0.64 -5.16 -17.40
C GLY A 14 -0.76 -6.14 -16.22
N ALA A 15 -1.80 -6.97 -16.24
CA ALA A 15 -2.00 -8.03 -15.27
C ALA A 15 -0.86 -9.06 -15.33
N LEU A 16 -0.55 -9.57 -16.54
CA LEU A 16 0.53 -10.53 -16.74
C LEU A 16 1.88 -9.95 -16.28
N GLY A 17 2.21 -8.72 -16.66
CA GLY A 17 3.44 -8.07 -16.22
C GLY A 17 3.59 -8.01 -14.69
N THR A 18 2.49 -7.71 -13.98
CA THR A 18 2.48 -7.65 -12.52
C THR A 18 2.58 -9.04 -11.88
N PHE A 19 1.76 -9.99 -12.34
CA PHE A 19 1.69 -11.31 -11.73
C PHE A 19 2.93 -12.16 -12.01
N VAL A 20 3.54 -12.06 -13.20
CA VAL A 20 4.76 -12.82 -13.54
C VAL A 20 5.87 -12.53 -12.53
N TRP A 21 6.12 -11.26 -12.22
CA TRP A 21 7.14 -10.89 -11.23
C TRP A 21 6.80 -11.40 -9.83
N ARG A 22 5.51 -11.35 -9.46
CA ARG A 22 5.04 -11.79 -8.15
C ARG A 22 5.15 -13.31 -7.96
N PHE A 23 4.86 -14.10 -9.00
CA PHE A 23 5.07 -15.55 -8.99
C PHE A 23 6.55 -15.90 -8.93
N LEU A 24 7.39 -15.22 -9.71
CA LEU A 24 8.83 -15.45 -9.71
C LEU A 24 9.45 -15.16 -8.33
N GLY A 25 8.99 -14.09 -7.66
CA GLY A 25 9.41 -13.79 -6.29
C GLY A 25 9.06 -14.88 -5.29
N VAL A 26 7.87 -15.49 -5.38
CA VAL A 26 7.44 -16.57 -4.47
C VAL A 26 8.21 -17.87 -4.72
N THR A 27 8.47 -18.23 -5.99
CA THR A 27 9.22 -19.46 -6.32
C THR A 27 10.68 -19.36 -5.95
N ILE A 28 11.28 -18.17 -6.04
CA ILE A 28 12.64 -17.93 -5.56
C ILE A 28 12.67 -17.93 -4.03
N ALA A 29 11.73 -17.26 -3.37
CA ALA A 29 11.66 -17.19 -1.91
C ALA A 29 11.48 -18.56 -1.25
N SER A 30 10.75 -19.51 -1.89
CA SER A 30 10.57 -20.86 -1.34
C SER A 30 11.83 -21.74 -1.42
N ARG A 31 12.79 -21.39 -2.28
CA ARG A 31 14.06 -22.11 -2.46
C ARG A 31 15.20 -21.55 -1.61
N VAL A 32 15.05 -20.34 -1.08
CA VAL A 32 16.07 -19.63 -0.30
C VAL A 32 15.85 -19.86 1.19
N ARG A 33 16.92 -20.20 1.92
CA ARG A 33 16.88 -20.33 3.38
C ARG A 33 16.62 -18.94 4.00
N ALA A 34 15.54 -18.82 4.76
CA ALA A 34 15.10 -17.58 5.41
C ALA A 34 16.13 -17.00 6.39
N ASP A 35 17.01 -17.84 6.95
CA ASP A 35 18.07 -17.42 7.89
C ASP A 35 19.33 -16.88 7.21
N SER A 36 19.35 -16.72 5.88
CA SER A 36 20.52 -16.15 5.22
C SER A 36 20.62 -14.64 5.49
N PRO A 37 21.80 -14.12 5.86
CA PRO A 37 22.01 -12.69 6.12
C PRO A 37 21.59 -11.79 4.95
N LEU A 38 21.77 -12.29 3.72
CA LEU A 38 21.35 -11.59 2.50
C LEU A 38 19.83 -11.43 2.41
N PHE A 39 19.07 -12.47 2.75
CA PHE A 39 17.61 -12.42 2.71
C PHE A 39 17.05 -11.45 3.75
N VAL A 40 17.63 -11.43 4.95
CA VAL A 40 17.31 -10.44 5.99
C VAL A 40 17.61 -9.02 5.50
N TRP A 41 18.78 -8.79 4.90
CA TRP A 41 19.16 -7.47 4.38
C TRP A 41 18.20 -6.98 3.28
N ILE A 42 17.87 -7.83 2.30
CA ILE A 42 16.89 -7.52 1.25
C ILE A 42 15.53 -7.21 1.87
N GLY A 43 15.09 -7.99 2.86
CA GLY A 43 13.85 -7.74 3.60
C GLY A 43 13.84 -6.36 4.26
N CYS A 44 14.92 -6.00 4.97
CA CYS A 44 15.06 -4.67 5.57
C CYS A 44 14.98 -3.55 4.53
N VAL A 45 15.66 -3.70 3.39
CA VAL A 45 15.62 -2.71 2.29
C VAL A 45 14.21 -2.60 1.71
N ALA A 46 13.54 -3.73 1.47
CA ALA A 46 12.18 -3.74 0.95
C ALA A 46 11.19 -3.02 1.90
N TYR A 47 11.26 -3.31 3.20
CA TYR A 47 10.44 -2.60 4.19
C TYR A 47 10.77 -1.11 4.28
N ALA A 48 12.06 -0.73 4.20
CA ALA A 48 12.48 0.67 4.18
C ALA A 48 11.95 1.41 2.95
N MET A 49 11.94 0.77 1.77
CA MET A 49 11.36 1.33 0.55
C MET A 49 9.85 1.56 0.69
N VAL A 50 9.10 0.59 1.23
CA VAL A 50 7.65 0.74 1.45
C VAL A 50 7.38 1.85 2.46
N ALA A 51 8.11 1.89 3.57
CA ALA A 51 7.98 2.97 4.57
C ALA A 51 8.29 4.35 3.97
N GLY A 52 9.36 4.46 3.18
CA GLY A 52 9.73 5.68 2.49
C GLY A 52 8.71 6.12 1.44
N LEU A 53 8.13 5.17 0.68
CA LEU A 53 7.04 5.45 -0.26
C LEU A 53 5.80 5.99 0.47
N MET A 54 5.41 5.37 1.59
CA MET A 54 4.28 5.86 2.40
C MET A 54 4.55 7.26 2.96
N ALA A 55 5.77 7.51 3.45
CA ALA A 55 6.18 8.84 3.90
C ALA A 55 6.13 9.87 2.76
N ARG A 56 6.56 9.50 1.54
CA ARG A 56 6.46 10.36 0.35
C ARG A 56 5.02 10.74 0.05
N VAL A 57 4.08 9.78 0.06
CA VAL A 57 2.66 10.05 -0.20
C VAL A 57 2.08 11.00 0.85
N LEU A 58 2.52 10.88 2.11
CA LEU A 58 2.06 11.75 3.21
C LEU A 58 2.64 13.17 3.12
N LEU A 59 3.94 13.29 2.83
CA LEU A 59 4.67 14.56 2.85
C LEU A 59 4.52 15.35 1.54
N MET A 60 4.44 14.66 0.41
CA MET A 60 4.39 15.23 -0.94
C MET A 60 3.26 14.54 -1.73
N PRO A 61 1.99 14.84 -1.39
CA PRO A 61 0.88 14.32 -2.15
C PRO A 61 0.90 14.90 -3.56
N GLY A 62 0.83 14.04 -4.58
CA GLY A 62 0.68 14.46 -5.96
C GLY A 62 -0.81 14.53 -6.34
N GLY A 63 -1.22 15.62 -7.01
CA GLY A 63 -2.59 15.84 -7.52
C GLY A 63 -3.36 16.95 -6.80
N ASP A 64 -4.63 17.15 -7.17
CA ASP A 64 -5.57 18.20 -6.70
C ASP A 64 -6.03 18.04 -5.23
N ILE A 65 -5.23 17.43 -4.35
CA ILE A 65 -5.53 17.31 -2.92
C ILE A 65 -5.04 18.56 -2.15
N ASP A 66 -4.66 19.64 -2.85
CA ASP A 66 -4.05 20.86 -2.31
C ASP A 66 -4.95 21.67 -1.36
N LEU A 67 -6.20 21.22 -1.15
CA LEU A 67 -7.20 21.87 -0.30
C LEU A 67 -7.12 21.47 1.19
N VAL A 68 -6.29 20.49 1.58
CA VAL A 68 -6.22 19.98 2.97
C VAL A 68 -4.90 20.35 3.63
N SER A 69 -4.97 21.10 4.74
CA SER A 69 -3.80 21.54 5.51
C SER A 69 -2.93 20.37 6.00
N MET A 70 -1.62 20.58 6.01
CA MET A 70 -0.61 19.58 6.41
C MET A 70 -0.88 18.96 7.80
N GLY A 71 -1.44 19.76 8.71
CA GLY A 71 -1.79 19.31 10.07
C GLY A 71 -2.89 18.24 10.10
N TRP A 72 -3.91 18.36 9.26
CA TRP A 72 -5.01 17.40 9.21
C TRP A 72 -4.59 16.08 8.54
N ARG A 73 -3.67 16.15 7.55
CA ARG A 73 -3.07 14.96 6.92
C ARG A 73 -2.24 14.14 7.91
N ALA A 74 -1.42 14.80 8.73
CA ALA A 74 -0.66 14.14 9.78
C ALA A 74 -1.57 13.52 10.84
N ALA A 75 -2.67 14.21 11.21
CA ALA A 75 -3.66 13.69 12.16
C ALA A 75 -4.40 12.45 11.62
N ALA A 76 -4.86 12.47 10.36
CA ALA A 76 -5.51 11.32 9.73
C ALA A 76 -4.56 10.09 9.63
N PHE A 77 -3.28 10.34 9.31
CA PHE A 77 -2.27 9.27 9.31
C PHE A 77 -2.02 8.69 10.70
N LEU A 78 -1.96 9.54 11.74
CA LEU A 78 -1.84 9.11 13.13
C LEU A 78 -3.05 8.27 13.57
N VAL A 79 -4.27 8.67 13.21
CA VAL A 79 -5.49 7.89 13.52
C VAL A 79 -5.48 6.53 12.81
N GLY A 80 -5.05 6.48 11.54
CA GLY A 80 -4.85 5.22 10.81
C GLY A 80 -3.80 4.32 11.44
N PHE A 81 -2.68 4.90 11.90
CA PHE A 81 -1.62 4.16 12.58
C PHE A 81 -2.07 3.62 13.95
N VAL A 82 -2.82 4.41 14.72
CA VAL A 82 -3.37 4.02 16.02
C VAL A 82 -4.42 2.92 15.87
N THR A 83 -5.33 3.03 14.91
CA THR A 83 -6.32 1.99 14.63
C THR A 83 -5.67 0.69 14.16
N TRP A 84 -4.62 0.74 13.34
CA TRP A 84 -3.82 -0.42 12.99
C TRP A 84 -3.15 -1.07 14.23
N PHE A 85 -2.60 -0.25 15.12
CA PHE A 85 -1.94 -0.73 16.34
C PHE A 85 -2.92 -1.43 17.30
N LEU A 86 -4.15 -0.91 17.44
CA LEU A 86 -5.19 -1.53 18.27
C LEU A 86 -5.73 -2.84 17.66
N THR A 87 -5.70 -3.03 16.34
CA THR A 87 -6.35 -4.15 15.65
C THR A 87 -5.49 -5.44 15.58
N ARG A 88 -4.63 -5.67 16.58
CA ARG A 88 -3.87 -6.94 16.78
C ARG A 88 -3.12 -7.50 15.55
N LYS A 89 -2.57 -6.65 14.67
CA LYS A 89 -1.72 -7.07 13.52
C LYS A 89 -2.42 -7.96 12.48
N SER A 90 -3.74 -8.15 12.51
CA SER A 90 -4.46 -8.85 11.44
C SER A 90 -4.69 -7.91 10.25
N VAL A 91 -3.88 -8.07 9.21
CA VAL A 91 -3.87 -7.27 7.96
C VAL A 91 -5.28 -7.03 7.38
N PRO A 92 -6.19 -8.01 7.26
CA PRO A 92 -7.51 -7.77 6.67
C PRO A 92 -8.47 -6.97 7.58
N LEU A 93 -8.45 -7.20 8.90
CA LEU A 93 -9.32 -6.47 9.84
C LEU A 93 -8.81 -5.04 10.09
N GLY A 94 -7.49 -4.84 10.08
CA GLY A 94 -6.89 -3.50 10.16
C GLY A 94 -7.21 -2.64 8.93
N LEU A 95 -7.25 -3.25 7.74
CA LEU A 95 -7.64 -2.56 6.50
C LEU A 95 -9.13 -2.13 6.55
N LEU A 96 -10.02 -3.03 6.96
CA LEU A 96 -11.45 -2.73 7.09
C LEU A 96 -11.73 -1.66 8.15
N GLY A 97 -11.03 -1.72 9.29
CA GLY A 97 -11.14 -0.70 10.34
C GLY A 97 -10.61 0.68 9.90
N GLY A 98 -9.47 0.72 9.20
CA GLY A 98 -8.88 1.97 8.69
C GLY A 98 -9.73 2.62 7.60
N VAL A 99 -10.22 1.84 6.63
CA VAL A 99 -11.13 2.34 5.59
C VAL A 99 -12.45 2.81 6.21
N GLY A 100 -13.00 2.07 7.16
CA GLY A 100 -14.23 2.45 7.86
C GLY A 100 -14.07 3.74 8.67
N ALA A 101 -12.96 3.92 9.37
CA ALA A 101 -12.67 5.12 10.14
C ALA A 101 -12.47 6.34 9.22
N TYR A 102 -11.73 6.19 8.10
CA TYR A 102 -11.57 7.26 7.12
C TYR A 102 -12.91 7.64 6.47
N ALA A 103 -13.70 6.66 6.07
CA ALA A 103 -15.05 6.89 5.54
C ALA A 103 -15.96 7.59 6.56
N GLY A 104 -15.84 7.24 7.84
CA GLY A 104 -16.56 7.90 8.93
C GLY A 104 -16.13 9.36 9.15
N ILE A 105 -14.84 9.65 9.10
CA ILE A 105 -14.31 11.02 9.25
C ILE A 105 -14.75 11.89 8.06
N VAL A 106 -14.66 11.36 6.83
CA VAL A 106 -15.10 12.07 5.62
C VAL A 106 -16.63 12.28 5.60
N ALA A 107 -17.40 11.27 6.02
CA ALA A 107 -18.86 11.39 6.13
C ALA A 107 -19.30 12.37 7.23
N ALA A 108 -18.47 12.59 8.24
CA ALA A 108 -18.69 13.60 9.28
C ALA A 108 -18.40 15.04 8.80
N GLY A 109 -17.92 15.24 7.57
CA GLY A 109 -17.79 16.56 6.95
C GLY A 109 -16.65 17.41 7.51
N LEU A 110 -15.53 16.79 7.90
CA LEU A 110 -14.28 17.45 8.30
C LEU A 110 -13.17 17.25 7.28
#